data_AF-A0A535ZCZ7-F1
#
_entry.id   AF-A0A535ZCZ7-F1
#
_cell.length_a   1.000
_cell.length_b   1.000
_cell.length_c   1.000
_cell.angle_alpha   90.00
_cell.angle_beta   90.00
_cell.angle_gamma   90.00
#
_symmetry.space_group_name_H-M   'P 1'
#
loop_
_entity.id
_entity.type
_entity.pdbx_description
1 polymer ?
#
loop_
_entity_poly.entity_id
_entity_poly.type
_entity_poly.pdbx_seq_one_letter_code
_entity_poly.pdbx_strand_id
1 'polypeptide(L)' 'MVVDAHHHFWDPAHRNYPWMGEALAPIRRAFGPQELRPLLEANGVGRTVLVQTVSSLDETREFLAAAAVTDFIAGVVGW' A
#
# COMPACT_ATOMS: atom_id res chain seq x y z
N MET A 1 17.24 -11.12 -5.64
CA MET A 1 16.20 -10.53 -4.76
C MET A 1 14.99 -10.26 -5.64
N VAL A 2 13.81 -10.76 -5.27
CA VAL A 2 12.55 -10.47 -5.98
C VAL A 2 11.91 -9.23 -5.36
N VAL A 3 11.44 -8.31 -6.21
CA VAL A 3 10.77 -7.08 -5.80
C VAL A 3 9.37 -7.04 -6.40
N ASP A 4 8.36 -6.89 -5.56
CA ASP A 4 7.03 -6.48 -6.02
C ASP A 4 7.06 -4.97 -6.27
N ALA A 5 7.13 -4.59 -7.54
CA ALA A 5 7.31 -3.21 -7.94
C ALA A 5 6.02 -2.37 -7.81
N HIS A 6 4.88 -2.97 -7.48
CA HIS A 6 3.61 -2.25 -7.46
C HIS A 6 2.59 -2.88 -6.51
N HIS A 7 2.39 -2.26 -5.35
CA HIS A 7 1.22 -2.50 -4.50
C HIS A 7 0.74 -1.20 -3.85
N HIS A 8 -0.39 -1.29 -3.15
CA HIS A 8 -1.04 -0.17 -2.50
C HIS A 8 -1.48 -0.55 -1.08
N PHE A 9 -1.54 0.44 -0.21
CA PHE A 9 -2.27 0.36 1.06
C PHE A 9 -3.38 1.39 1.07
N TRP A 10 -4.50 1.04 1.69
CA TRP A 10 -5.61 1.95 1.88
C TRP A 10 -6.44 1.55 3.09
N ASP A 11 -7.12 2.52 3.69
CA ASP A 11 -8.12 2.30 4.73
C ASP A 11 -9.30 3.25 4.52
N PRO A 12 -10.47 2.77 4.05
CA PRO A 12 -11.65 3.61 3.81
C PRO A 12 -12.21 4.26 5.08
N ALA A 13 -11.83 3.80 6.27
CA ALA A 13 -12.15 4.46 7.53
C ALA A 13 -11.26 5.68 7.80
N HIS A 14 -10.07 5.75 7.19
CA HIS A 14 -9.09 6.82 7.37
C HIS A 14 -9.18 7.90 6.27
N ARG A 15 -9.45 7.50 5.02
CA ARG A 15 -9.50 8.40 3.87
C ARG A 15 -10.65 8.06 2.93
N ASN A 16 -11.23 9.09 2.31
CA ASN A 16 -12.15 8.91 1.20
C ASN A 16 -11.38 8.65 -0.10
N TYR A 17 -11.77 7.61 -0.84
CA TYR A 17 -11.17 7.21 -2.11
C TYR A 17 -12.16 7.43 -3.25
N PRO A 18 -12.04 8.50 -4.06
CA PRO A 18 -13.01 8.82 -5.10
C PRO A 18 -13.20 7.74 -6.17
N TRP A 19 -12.16 6.92 -6.39
CA TRP A 19 -12.18 5.79 -7.32
C TRP A 19 -12.91 4.56 -6.76
N MET A 20 -13.08 4.46 -5.44
CA MET A 20 -13.63 3.27 -4.77
C MET A 20 -15.16 3.30 -4.77
N GLY A 21 -15.78 3.18 -5.95
CA GLY A 21 -17.24 3.10 -6.13
C GLY A 21 -17.88 1.78 -5.69
N GLU A 22 -19.19 1.61 -5.91
CA GLU A 22 -19.93 0.39 -5.49
C GLU A 22 -19.38 -0.90 -6.10
N ALA A 23 -18.94 -0.87 -7.36
CA ALA A 23 -18.34 -2.03 -8.03
C ALA A 23 -17.08 -2.56 -7.30
N LEU A 24 -16.44 -1.73 -6.48
CA LEU A 24 -15.25 -2.07 -5.70
C LEU A 24 -15.57 -2.36 -4.23
N ALA A 25 -16.84 -2.63 -3.90
CA ALA A 25 -17.24 -3.06 -2.56
C ALA A 25 -16.40 -4.22 -1.98
N PRO A 26 -15.97 -5.24 -2.74
CA PRO A 26 -15.13 -6.32 -2.21
C PRO A 26 -13.78 -5.86 -1.65
N ILE A 27 -13.25 -4.73 -2.14
CA ILE A 27 -11.97 -4.16 -1.70
C ILE A 27 -12.15 -2.91 -0.82
N ARG A 28 -13.39 -2.53 -0.50
CA ARG A 28 -13.73 -1.39 0.38
C ARG A 28 -13.55 -1.78 1.85
N ARG A 29 -12.31 -2.09 2.21
CA ARG A 29 -11.83 -2.38 3.56
C ARG A 29 -10.35 -1.99 3.69
N ALA A 30 -9.81 -2.02 4.90
CA ALA A 30 -8.39 -1.78 5.11
C ALA A 30 -7.53 -2.89 4.48
N PHE A 31 -6.42 -2.47 3.86
CA PHE A 31 -5.30 -3.31 3.41
C PHE A 31 -4.00 -2.66 3.88
N GLY A 32 -3.13 -3.45 4.50
CA GLY A 32 -1.92 -2.95 5.15
C GLY A 32 -0.82 -4.01 5.28
N PRO A 33 0.29 -3.68 5.96
CA PRO A 33 1.47 -4.54 6.02
C PRO A 33 1.23 -5.95 6.57
N GLN A 34 0.30 -6.09 7.51
CA GLN A 34 -0.02 -7.35 8.17
C GLN A 34 -0.67 -8.36 7.20
N GLU A 35 -1.42 -7.86 6.21
CA GLU A 35 -2.06 -8.70 5.20
C GLU A 35 -1.10 -9.04 4.06
N LEU A 36 -0.22 -8.09 3.69
CA LEU A 36 0.72 -8.30 2.59
C LEU A 36 1.88 -9.23 2.95
N ARG A 37 2.46 -9.12 4.17
CA ARG A 37 3.63 -9.92 4.58
C ARG A 37 3.51 -11.43 4.32
N PRO A 38 2.44 -12.14 4.74
CA PRO A 38 2.34 -13.58 4.49
C PRO A 38 2.31 -13.92 2.99
N LEU A 39 1.77 -13.04 2.15
CA LEU A 39 1.77 -13.21 0.70
C LEU A 39 3.17 -13.03 0.12
N LEU A 40 3.95 -12.06 0.62
CA LEU A 40 5.34 -11.85 0.21
C LEU A 40 6.20 -13.08 0.56
N GLU A 41 6.06 -13.59 1.78
CA GLU A 41 6.78 -14.78 2.26
C GLU A 41 6.45 -16.01 1.41
N ALA A 42 5.16 -16.26 1.15
CA ALA A 42 4.70 -17.40 0.36
C ALA A 42 5.20 -17.37 -1.11
N ASN A 43 5.50 -16.18 -1.64
CA ASN A 43 5.94 -16.00 -3.03
C ASN A 43 7.44 -15.67 -3.15
N GLY A 44 8.20 -15.67 -2.04
CA GLY A 44 9.63 -15.36 -2.06
C GLY A 44 9.96 -13.90 -2.45
N VAL A 45 9.02 -12.97 -2.24
CA VAL A 45 9.22 -11.54 -2.51
C VAL A 45 9.94 -10.91 -1.33
N GLY A 46 11.11 -10.33 -1.58
CA GLY A 46 11.96 -9.79 -0.50
C GLY A 46 11.75 -8.31 -0.21
N ARG A 47 11.25 -7.54 -1.19
CA ARG A 47 11.01 -6.09 -1.08
C ARG A 47 9.81 -5.67 -1.92
N THR A 48 9.25 -4.51 -1.62
CA THR A 48 8.12 -3.93 -2.35
C THR A 48 8.29 -2.44 -2.61
N VAL A 49 7.53 -1.92 -3.57
CA VAL A 49 7.35 -0.48 -3.80
C VAL A 49 5.89 -0.11 -3.53
N LEU A 50 5.67 0.78 -2.57
CA LEU A 50 4.35 1.26 -2.18
C LEU A 50 3.94 2.46 -3.06
N VAL A 51 2.83 2.35 -3.79
CA VAL A 51 2.39 3.34 -4.78
C VAL A 51 1.14 4.07 -4.28
N GLN A 52 1.10 5.40 -4.42
CA GLN A 52 -0.04 6.25 -4.05
C GLN A 52 -1.39 5.74 -4.59
N THR A 53 -2.46 6.04 -3.87
CA THR A 53 -3.84 5.72 -4.22
C THR A 53 -4.69 6.97 -4.45
N VAL A 54 -4.25 8.14 -4.00
CA VAL A 54 -4.88 9.44 -4.26
C VAL A 54 -3.85 10.52 -4.57
N SER A 55 -4.30 11.54 -5.30
CA SER A 55 -3.52 12.74 -5.61
C SER A 55 -3.29 13.63 -4.38
N SER A 56 -2.43 13.21 -3.45
CA SER A 56 -2.21 13.90 -2.16
C SER A 56 -0.76 13.85 -1.68
N LEU A 57 -0.24 15.03 -1.34
CA LEU A 57 1.04 15.13 -0.62
C LEU A 57 0.97 14.52 0.78
N ASP A 58 -0.19 14.53 1.43
CA ASP A 58 -0.35 13.94 2.77
C ASP A 58 -0.24 12.41 2.70
N GLU A 59 -0.77 11.79 1.65
CA GLU A 59 -0.58 10.35 1.42
C GLU A 59 0.89 10.02 1.19
N THR A 60 1.60 10.84 0.41
CA THR A 60 3.04 10.65 0.19
C THR A 60 3.79 10.65 1.51
N ARG A 61 3.48 11.57 2.43
CA ARG A 61 4.10 11.64 3.77
C ARG A 61 3.74 10.43 4.63
N GLU A 62 2.48 10.02 4.63
CA GLU A 62 2.01 8.81 5.33
C GLU A 62 2.74 7.56 4.83
N PHE A 63 2.89 7.40 3.51
CA PHE A 63 3.55 6.25 2.91
C PHE A 63 5.06 6.24 3.18
N LEU A 64 5.71 7.41 3.18
CA LEU A 64 7.11 7.53 3.61
C LEU A 64 7.27 7.16 5.10
N ALA A 65 6.35 7.58 5.96
CA ALA A 65 6.36 7.19 7.37
C ALA A 65 6.12 5.68 7.56
N ALA A 66 5.21 5.09 6.78
CA ALA A 66 4.98 3.65 6.78
C ALA A 66 6.22 2.87 6.31
N ALA A 67 6.91 3.35 5.26
CA ALA A 67 8.15 2.77 4.77
C ALA A 67 9.29 2.83 5.80
N ALA A 68 9.35 3.90 6.61
CA ALA A 68 10.35 4.03 7.66
C ALA A 68 10.22 2.97 8.78
N VAL A 69 9.03 2.38 8.96
CA VAL A 69 8.75 1.39 10.01
C VAL A 69 8.41 -0.01 9.47
N THR A 70 8.39 -0.20 8.15
CA THR A 70 8.04 -1.47 7.49
C THR A 70 9.19 -1.95 6.63
N ASP A 71 9.94 -2.93 7.13
CA ASP A 71 11.21 -3.45 6.58
C ASP A 71 11.17 -3.90 5.10
N PHE A 72 10.02 -4.41 4.63
CA PHE A 72 9.89 -4.89 3.26
C PHE A 72 9.62 -3.77 2.24
N ILE A 73 9.23 -2.56 2.67
CA ILE A 73 8.98 -1.45 1.75
C ILE A 73 10.33 -0.81 1.39
N ALA A 74 10.80 -1.04 0.17
CA ALA A 74 12.08 -0.50 -0.30
C ALA A 74 11.96 0.91 -0.90
N GLY A 75 10.74 1.34 -1.26
CA GLY A 75 10.52 2.64 -1.87
C GLY A 75 9.04 3.02 -1.92
N VAL A 76 8.81 4.31 -2.17
CA VAL A 76 7.49 4.91 -2.30
C VAL A 76 7.41 5.66 -3.63
N VAL A 77 6.34 5.41 -4.39
CA VAL A 77 5.92 6.25 -5.51
C VAL A 77 4.80 7.15 -4.99
N GLY A 78 5.17 8.38 -4.63
CA GLY A 78 4.25 9.40 -4.16
C GLY A 78 3.48 10.09 -5.29
N TRP A 79 2.80 11.18 -4.93
CA TRP A 79 2.12 12.11 -5.83
C TRP A 79 2.68 13.53 -5.69
#